data_AF-A0A3N4IRH3-F1
#
_entry.id   AF-A0A3N4IRH3-F1
#
_cell.length_a   1.000
_cell.length_b   1.000
_cell.length_c   1.000
_cell.angle_alpha   90.00
_cell.angle_beta   90.00
_cell.angle_gamma   90.00
#
_symmetry.space_group_name_H-M   'P 1'
#
loop_
_entity.id
_entity.type
_entity.pdbx_description
1 polymer ?
#
loop_
_entity_poly.entity_id
_entity_poly.type
_entity_poly.pdbx_seq_one_letter_code
_entity_poly.pdbx_strand_id
1 'polypeptide(L)' 'PKTYWAEAVQTAVYLKNISLTKGMHGKESTPFELWFGKKPGVEHLQVWDCSAYAYI' A
#
# COMPACT_ATOMS: atom_id res chain seq x y z
N PRO A 1 -2.78 17.52 8.84
CA PRO A 1 -2.15 18.83 8.49
C PRO A 1 -2.21 19.05 6.97
N LYS A 2 -2.33 20.30 6.51
CA LYS A 2 -2.45 20.58 5.06
C LYS A 2 -1.20 20.17 4.27
N THR A 3 -0.05 20.10 4.92
CA THR A 3 1.26 19.80 4.33
C THR A 3 1.45 18.35 3.89
N TYR A 4 0.72 17.38 4.46
CA TYR A 4 0.94 15.94 4.22
C TYR A 4 -0.05 15.29 3.24
N TRP A 5 -0.90 16.09 2.59
CA TRP A 5 -1.94 15.53 1.71
C TRP A 5 -1.35 14.83 0.48
N ALA A 6 -0.24 15.34 -0.06
CA ALA A 6 0.41 14.74 -1.21
C ALA A 6 0.95 13.33 -0.88
N GLU A 7 1.64 13.21 0.25
CA GLU A 7 2.19 11.96 0.78
C GLU A 7 1.08 10.98 1.16
N ALA A 8 -0.01 11.47 1.75
CA ALA A 8 -1.16 10.65 2.10
C ALA A 8 -1.83 10.05 0.85
N VAL A 9 -2.04 10.84 -0.20
CA VAL A 9 -2.60 10.35 -1.47
C VAL A 9 -1.66 9.36 -2.16
N GLN A 10 -0.36 9.66 -2.20
CA GLN A 10 0.64 8.74 -2.75
C GLN A 10 0.65 7.40 -1.99
N THR A 11 0.59 7.44 -0.67
CA THR A 11 0.53 6.25 0.19
C THR A 11 -0.74 5.45 -0.07
N ALA A 12 -1.90 6.11 -0.22
CA ALA A 12 -3.17 5.44 -0.50
C ALA A 12 -3.14 4.69 -1.85
N VAL A 13 -2.58 5.32 -2.89
CA VAL A 13 -2.40 4.68 -4.21
C VAL A 13 -1.41 3.53 -4.15
N TYR A 14 -0.30 3.71 -3.43
CA TYR A 14 0.70 2.66 -3.22
C TYR A 14 0.08 1.43 -2.57
N LEU A 15 -0.60 1.61 -1.42
CA LEU A 15 -1.28 0.54 -0.69
C LEU A 15 -2.31 -0.18 -1.58
N LYS A 16 -3.07 0.56 -2.39
CA LYS A 16 -4.04 -0.04 -3.33
C LYS A 16 -3.38 -0.95 -4.36
N ASN A 17 -2.19 -0.61 -4.84
CA ASN A 17 -1.47 -1.40 -5.85
C ASN A 17 -0.86 -2.69 -5.29
N ILE A 18 -0.53 -2.72 -4.00
CA ILE A 18 0.03 -3.90 -3.32
C ILE A 18 -1.01 -4.68 -2.51
N SER A 19 -2.23 -4.17 -2.38
CA SER A 19 -3.34 -4.85 -1.71
C SER A 19 -4.05 -5.81 -2.65
N LEU A 20 -4.62 -6.88 -2.07
CA LEU A 20 -5.46 -7.82 -2.81
C LEU A 20 -6.70 -7.12 -3.36
N THR A 21 -6.98 -7.33 -4.64
CA THR A 21 -8.19 -6.86 -5.29
C THR A 21 -9.16 -8.02 -5.52
N LYS A 22 -10.34 -8.01 -4.89
CA LYS A 22 -11.40 -9.04 -5.02
C LYS A 22 -12.08 -9.10 -6.41
N GLY A 23 -11.54 -8.45 -7.43
CA GLY A 23 -12.23 -8.21 -8.70
C GLY A 23 -11.91 -9.20 -9.83
N MET A 24 -10.85 -10.00 -9.74
CA MET A 24 -10.41 -10.84 -10.86
C MET A 24 -10.84 -12.28 -10.70
N HIS A 25 -12.07 -12.62 -11.09
CA HIS A 25 -12.51 -14.00 -11.42
C HIS A 25 -11.92 -15.13 -10.54
N GLY A 26 -11.94 -14.98 -9.22
CA GLY A 26 -11.45 -16.00 -8.28
C GLY A 26 -9.93 -16.12 -8.12
N LYS A 27 -9.13 -15.25 -8.75
CA LYS A 27 -7.67 -15.17 -8.59
C LYS A 27 -7.32 -14.00 -7.66
N GLU A 28 -6.88 -14.31 -6.45
CA GLU A 28 -6.33 -13.33 -5.53
C GLU A 28 -4.94 -12.93 -6.04
N SER A 29 -4.85 -11.75 -6.64
CA SER A 29 -3.59 -11.18 -7.11
C SER A 29 -3.64 -9.67 -6.96
N THR A 30 -2.49 -9.09 -6.63
CA THR A 30 -2.33 -7.64 -6.49
C THR A 30 -2.05 -7.00 -7.86
N PRO A 31 -2.45 -5.74 -8.12
CA PRO A 31 -2.04 -5.03 -9.32
C PRO A 31 -0.52 -5.04 -9.55
N PHE A 32 0.27 -4.97 -8.47
CA PHE A 32 1.71 -5.10 -8.50
C PHE A 32 2.18 -6.47 -9.05
N GLU A 33 1.59 -7.57 -8.56
CA GLU A 33 1.91 -8.91 -9.07
C GLU A 33 1.57 -9.08 -10.54
N LEU A 34 0.47 -8.50 -10.99
CA LEU A 34 0.07 -8.57 -12.40
C LEU A 34 1.02 -7.81 -13.31
N TRP A 35 1.55 -6.68 -12.84
CA TRP A 35 2.46 -5.85 -13.63
C TRP A 35 3.90 -6.36 -13.62
N PHE A 36 4.37 -6.83 -12.46
CA PHE A 36 5.78 -7.19 -12.26
C PHE A 36 6.04 -8.69 -12.18
N GLY A 37 4.99 -9.53 -12.17
CA GLY A 37 5.12 -10.99 -12.11
C GLY A 37 5.69 -11.53 -10.79
N LYS A 38 5.78 -10.69 -9.74
CA LYS A 38 6.34 -11.05 -8.43
C LYS A 38 5.51 -10.48 -7.29
N LYS A 39 5.53 -11.15 -6.13
CA LYS A 39 4.86 -10.66 -4.92
C LYS A 39 5.46 -9.34 -4.43
N PRO A 40 4.65 -8.38 -3.96
CA PRO A 40 5.18 -7.18 -3.32
C PRO A 40 5.83 -7.55 -1.98
N GLY A 41 6.96 -6.93 -1.67
CA GLY A 41 7.49 -6.92 -0.30
C GLY A 41 6.68 -5.94 0.55
N VAL A 42 6.26 -6.36 1.74
CA VAL A 42 5.42 -5.57 2.66
C VAL A 42 6.07 -5.37 4.03
N GLU A 43 7.31 -5.85 4.19
CA GLU A 43 8.11 -5.76 5.42
C GLU A 43 8.40 -4.33 5.89
N HIS A 44 8.27 -3.35 5.00
CA HIS A 44 8.44 -1.92 5.30
C HIS A 44 7.16 -1.28 5.86
N LEU A 45 5.99 -1.94 5.72
CA LEU A 45 4.75 -1.45 6.29
C LEU A 45 4.72 -1.74 7.79
N GLN A 46 4.20 -0.78 8.55
CA GLN A 46 3.96 -0.96 9.96
C GLN A 46 2.54 -1.49 10.19
N VAL A 47 2.37 -2.29 11.24
CA VAL A 47 1.04 -2.72 11.68
C VAL A 47 0.24 -1.54 12.21
N TRP A 48 -1.07 -1.66 12.17
CA TRP A 48 -1.94 -0.75 12.92
C TRP A 48 -1.54 -0.73 14.39
N ASP A 49 -1.60 0.45 15.01
CA ASP A 49 -1.20 0.70 16.41
C ASP A 49 0.33 0.72 16.66
N CYS A 50 1.16 0.84 15.62
CA CYS A 50 2.60 1.10 15.80
C CYS A 50 2.86 2.54 16.27
N SER A 51 3.97 2.77 16.98
CA SER A 51 4.43 4.13 17.31
C SER A 51 4.86 4.89 16.04
N ALA A 52 4.28 6.06 15.83
CA ALA A 52 4.65 6.99 14.76
C ALA A 52 5.38 8.20 15.32
N TYR A 53 6.48 8.60 14.68
CA TYR A 53 7.26 9.78 15.06
C TYR A 53 6.96 10.91 14.06
N ALA A 54 6.54 12.06 14.58
CA ALA A 54 6.53 13.30 13.82
C ALA A 54 7.80 14.07 14.16
N TYR A 55 8.56 14.48 13.14
CA TYR A 55 9.60 15.48 13.34
C TYR A 55 8.91 16.84 13.47
N ILE A 56 9.00 17.42 14.66
CA ILE A 56 8.36 18.68 15.04
C ILE A 56 9.43 19.77 15.12
#